data_AF-A0A3M1QS00-F1
#
_entry.id   AF-A0A3M1QS00-F1
#
_cell.length_a   1.000
_cell.length_b   1.000
_cell.length_c   1.000
_cell.angle_alpha   90.00
_cell.angle_beta   90.00
_cell.angle_gamma   90.00
#
_symmetry.space_group_name_H-M   'P 1'
#
loop_
_entity.id
_entity.type
_entity.pdbx_description
1 polymer ?
#
loop_
_entity_poly.entity_id
_entity_poly.type
_entity_poly.pdbx_seq_one_letter_code
_entity_poly.pdbx_strand_id
1 'polypeptide(L)'
;MNGEAAAMRTNNLINRTTLLIIAIVLVIAAASRFVISSQTRSTPQSVANSETAPVNATTEDQAAEPAANGSENNLVVKVDLSSLGSASSSNTDETSERESTRIEIMKDGVSVPVNNGEAVPLGDDLQIEVFVSPYPPNSFNADVDFYLTTTDGEPVTDATFDLEYDMLYMFHGAAEAPFNNLGNGHYLTSLYFLMYGSWTLDTVIEVPNHDDRLTLPMVLYVWPTEQDG
;
A
#
# COMPACT_ATOMS: atom_id res chain seq x y z
N MET A 1 5.60 22.85 61.08
CA MET A 1 6.69 21.97 60.64
C MET A 1 6.22 21.25 59.38
N ASN A 2 6.30 21.94 58.25
CA ASN A 2 5.89 21.44 56.93
C ASN A 2 6.89 22.03 55.91
N GLY A 3 7.42 21.17 55.03
CA GLY A 3 8.07 21.60 53.79
C GLY A 3 9.56 21.30 53.70
N GLU A 4 9.92 20.06 53.32
CA GLU A 4 11.23 19.78 52.70
C GLU A 4 11.30 18.35 52.10
N ALA A 5 10.40 17.98 51.19
CA ALA A 5 10.45 16.66 50.53
C ALA A 5 9.93 16.61 49.09
N ALA A 6 9.96 17.72 48.34
CA ALA A 6 9.38 17.79 46.99
C ALA A 6 10.36 18.26 45.89
N ALA A 7 11.66 18.34 46.14
CA ALA A 7 12.63 18.91 45.18
C ALA A 7 13.57 17.89 44.50
N MET A 8 13.43 16.58 44.73
CA MET A 8 14.44 15.59 44.31
C MET A 8 13.93 14.49 43.37
N ARG A 9 12.89 14.76 42.57
CA ARG A 9 12.39 13.80 41.55
C ARG A 9 12.34 14.33 40.11
N THR A 10 12.63 15.61 39.88
CA THR A 10 12.54 16.24 38.54
C THR A 10 13.83 16.19 37.73
N ASN A 11 14.98 15.86 38.33
CA ASN A 11 16.27 15.88 37.63
C ASN A 11 16.62 14.60 36.84
N ASN A 12 15.80 13.54 36.93
CA ASN A 12 16.10 12.27 36.26
C ASN A 12 15.33 12.04 34.95
N LEU A 13 14.30 12.84 34.68
CA LEU A 13 13.51 12.71 33.44
C LEU A 13 14.13 13.47 32.27
N ILE A 14 14.76 14.63 32.54
CA ILE A 14 15.36 15.47 31.49
C ILE A 14 16.56 14.77 30.83
N ASN A 15 17.36 14.01 31.60
CA ASN A 15 18.54 13.34 31.05
C ASN A 15 18.21 12.20 30.08
N ARG A 16 17.07 11.52 30.22
CA ARG A 16 16.73 10.38 29.33
C ARG A 16 16.22 10.86 27.97
N THR A 17 15.44 11.93 27.94
CA THR A 17 14.90 12.48 26.69
C THR A 17 15.99 13.13 25.84
N THR A 18 16.95 13.83 26.46
CA THR A 18 18.08 14.44 25.73
C THR A 18 19.03 13.38 25.16
N LEU A 19 19.28 12.27 25.87
CA LEU A 19 20.10 11.17 25.37
C LEU A 19 19.47 10.45 24.17
N LEU A 20 18.15 10.29 24.15
CA LEU A 20 17.44 9.66 23.04
C LEU A 20 17.51 10.52 21.75
N ILE A 21 17.34 11.84 21.88
CA ILE A 21 17.42 12.78 20.74
C ILE A 21 18.84 12.80 20.16
N ILE A 22 19.89 12.80 21.01
CA ILE A 22 21.28 12.76 20.54
C ILE A 22 21.60 11.44 19.81
N ALA A 23 21.07 10.31 20.28
CA ALA A 23 21.27 9.01 19.63
C ALA A 23 20.61 8.96 18.23
N ILE A 24 19.40 9.51 18.09
CA ILE A 24 18.69 9.56 16.80
C ILE A 24 19.44 10.46 15.80
N VAL A 25 19.92 11.63 16.21
CA VAL A 25 20.68 12.54 15.35
C VAL A 25 22.02 11.93 14.90
N LEU A 26 22.68 11.14 15.76
CA LEU A 26 23.92 10.43 15.42
C LEU A 26 23.70 9.29 14.41
N VAL A 27 22.59 8.58 14.48
CA VAL A 27 22.24 7.52 13.50
C VAL A 27 21.95 8.14 12.13
N ILE A 28 21.22 9.26 12.08
CA ILE A 28 20.92 9.97 10.83
C ILE A 28 22.21 10.53 10.20
N ALA A 29 23.11 11.11 11.00
CA ALA A 29 24.39 11.65 10.50
C ALA A 29 25.38 10.57 10.01
N ALA A 30 25.27 9.33 10.51
CA ALA A 30 26.09 8.21 10.04
C ALA A 30 25.61 7.66 8.69
N ALA A 31 24.30 7.68 8.43
CA ALA A 31 23.74 7.23 7.15
C ALA A 31 24.09 8.17 5.98
N SER A 32 24.34 9.46 6.23
CA SER A 32 24.66 10.44 5.18
C SER A 32 26.13 10.46 4.73
N ARG A 33 27.00 9.57 5.23
CA ARG A 33 28.44 9.57 4.90
C ARG A 33 28.91 8.47 3.94
N PHE A 34 27.99 7.71 3.35
CA PHE A 34 28.34 6.64 2.39
C PHE A 34 28.00 6.98 0.93
N VAL A 35 28.19 8.23 0.50
CA VAL A 35 28.15 8.58 -0.94
C VAL A 35 29.26 9.59 -1.25
N ILE A 36 30.53 9.16 -1.26
CA ILE A 36 31.58 9.80 -2.07
C ILE A 36 32.62 8.76 -2.50
N SER A 37 32.70 8.50 -3.82
CA SER A 37 33.95 8.45 -4.61
C SER A 37 33.97 7.31 -5.64
N SER A 38 33.61 7.61 -6.89
CA SER A 38 34.58 7.58 -8.00
C SER A 38 33.94 8.04 -9.30
N GLN A 39 34.35 9.21 -9.82
CA GLN A 39 35.16 9.32 -11.04
C GLN A 39 35.20 10.78 -11.53
N THR A 40 36.39 11.35 -11.45
CA THR A 40 36.80 12.56 -12.15
C THR A 40 37.09 12.24 -13.62
N ARG A 41 36.41 12.88 -14.55
CA ARG A 41 36.99 13.20 -15.87
C ARG A 41 36.48 14.53 -16.38
N SER A 42 37.37 15.52 -16.37
CA SER A 42 37.18 16.85 -16.92
C SER A 42 37.70 16.91 -18.36
N THR A 43 36.96 17.54 -19.28
CA THR A 43 37.48 18.39 -20.40
C THR A 43 36.32 19.18 -21.05
N PRO A 44 36.55 20.26 -21.84
CA PRO A 44 36.10 21.61 -21.50
C PRO A 44 35.08 22.24 -22.48
N GLN A 45 34.57 23.40 -22.05
CA GLN A 45 33.68 24.36 -22.72
C GLN A 45 33.91 24.60 -24.22
N SER A 46 32.83 24.92 -24.94
CA SER A 46 32.83 26.02 -25.93
C SER A 46 31.42 26.56 -26.24
N VAL A 47 31.19 27.79 -25.76
CA VAL A 47 30.59 28.97 -26.44
C VAL A 47 29.11 28.98 -26.88
N ALA A 48 28.37 29.84 -26.17
CA ALA A 48 27.38 30.86 -26.57
C ALA A 48 26.61 30.76 -27.91
N ASN A 49 25.30 31.00 -27.82
CA ASN A 49 24.68 32.15 -28.52
C ASN A 49 23.39 32.61 -27.82
N SER A 50 23.32 33.93 -27.67
CA SER A 50 22.15 34.74 -27.33
C SER A 50 21.02 34.56 -28.35
N GLU A 51 19.78 34.90 -27.98
CA GLU A 51 19.09 36.11 -28.46
C GLU A 51 17.55 35.99 -28.44
N THR A 52 16.93 37.03 -27.87
CA THR A 52 15.58 37.60 -28.14
C THR A 52 14.28 36.89 -27.71
N ALA A 53 13.56 37.60 -26.82
CA ALA A 53 12.10 37.61 -26.62
C ALA A 53 11.40 38.44 -27.76
N PRO A 54 10.12 38.91 -27.70
CA PRO A 54 9.00 38.68 -26.76
C PRO A 54 7.57 38.60 -27.42
N VAL A 55 6.52 38.59 -26.58
CA VAL A 55 5.12 39.10 -26.75
C VAL A 55 4.07 38.33 -27.58
N ASN A 56 2.93 38.03 -26.91
CA ASN A 56 1.51 38.27 -27.27
C ASN A 56 0.64 37.12 -26.76
N ALA A 57 -0.64 37.25 -26.40
CA ALA A 57 -1.51 38.36 -26.04
C ALA A 57 -2.81 37.70 -25.51
N THR A 58 -3.41 38.37 -24.53
CA THR A 58 -4.83 38.48 -24.17
C THR A 58 -5.87 37.77 -25.08
N THR A 59 -6.79 37.00 -24.48
CA THR A 59 -8.21 36.81 -24.94
C THR A 59 -9.02 36.32 -23.73
N GLU A 60 -9.85 37.19 -23.13
CA GLU A 60 -11.35 37.19 -23.14
C GLU A 60 -11.95 35.92 -22.54
N ASP A 61 -12.49 35.96 -21.31
CA ASP A 61 -13.86 36.42 -20.99
C ASP A 61 -14.94 35.64 -21.75
N GLN A 62 -15.58 34.68 -21.07
CA GLN A 62 -17.00 34.39 -21.27
C GLN A 62 -17.56 33.54 -20.12
N ALA A 63 -18.31 34.23 -19.27
CA ALA A 63 -19.33 33.64 -18.41
C ALA A 63 -20.41 32.94 -19.24
N ALA A 64 -20.85 31.77 -18.79
CA ALA A 64 -22.16 31.22 -19.11
C ALA A 64 -22.61 30.27 -18.00
N GLU A 65 -23.46 30.78 -17.10
CA GLU A 65 -24.45 29.96 -16.40
C GLU A 65 -25.44 29.37 -17.43
N PRO A 66 -25.92 28.14 -17.21
CA PRO A 66 -27.36 27.98 -17.32
C PRO A 66 -27.99 27.08 -16.26
N ALA A 67 -29.08 27.63 -15.71
CA ALA A 67 -30.38 27.00 -15.52
C ALA A 67 -30.48 25.69 -14.72
N ALA A 68 -30.95 25.85 -13.48
CA ALA A 68 -31.74 24.86 -12.78
C ALA A 68 -32.92 24.39 -13.66
N ASN A 69 -32.99 23.08 -13.91
CA ASN A 69 -34.18 22.44 -14.47
C ASN A 69 -34.64 21.34 -13.52
N GLY A 70 -35.67 21.65 -12.73
CA GLY A 70 -36.37 20.69 -11.90
C GLY A 70 -37.24 19.78 -12.76
N SER A 71 -36.99 18.47 -12.67
CA SER A 71 -37.88 17.45 -13.21
C SER A 71 -38.29 16.53 -12.06
N GLU A 72 -39.48 16.77 -11.53
CA GLU A 72 -40.18 15.88 -10.61
C GLU A 72 -40.71 14.67 -11.40
N ASN A 73 -39.88 13.63 -11.55
CA ASN A 73 -40.34 12.33 -12.02
C ASN A 73 -40.97 11.56 -10.85
N ASN A 74 -42.28 11.69 -10.72
CA ASN A 74 -43.09 10.86 -9.85
C ASN A 74 -43.20 9.44 -10.43
N LEU A 75 -42.21 8.59 -10.12
CA LEU A 75 -42.18 7.19 -10.52
C LEU A 75 -43.10 6.37 -9.61
N VAL A 76 -44.32 6.12 -10.08
CA VAL A 76 -45.22 5.13 -9.47
C VAL A 76 -44.69 3.74 -9.79
N VAL A 77 -43.84 3.21 -8.91
CA VAL A 77 -43.40 1.82 -8.93
C VAL A 77 -44.59 0.94 -8.55
N LYS A 78 -45.21 0.30 -9.54
CA LYS A 78 -46.09 -0.84 -9.30
C LYS A 78 -45.21 -2.05 -8.99
N VAL A 79 -45.05 -2.34 -7.71
CA VAL A 79 -44.39 -3.57 -7.26
C VAL A 79 -45.32 -4.74 -7.56
N ASP A 80 -44.99 -5.49 -8.60
CA ASP A 80 -45.64 -6.76 -8.88
C ASP A 80 -45.04 -7.83 -7.95
N LEU A 81 -45.75 -8.12 -6.86
CA LEU A 81 -45.36 -9.11 -5.85
C LEU A 81 -45.63 -10.56 -6.28
N SER A 82 -46.09 -10.79 -7.51
CA SER A 82 -46.37 -12.14 -8.02
C SER A 82 -45.14 -12.85 -8.60
N SER A 83 -43.99 -12.15 -8.73
CA SER A 83 -42.72 -12.73 -9.18
C SER A 83 -41.79 -13.16 -8.05
N LEU A 84 -42.28 -13.29 -6.81
CA LEU A 84 -41.61 -14.05 -5.74
C LEU A 84 -41.63 -15.55 -6.07
N GLY A 85 -41.02 -15.90 -7.20
CA GLY A 85 -40.57 -17.24 -7.49
C GLY A 85 -39.52 -17.61 -6.44
N SER A 86 -39.68 -18.80 -5.88
CA SER A 86 -38.75 -19.42 -4.95
C SER A 86 -37.31 -19.21 -5.44
N ALA A 87 -36.59 -18.30 -4.78
CA ALA A 87 -35.15 -18.19 -4.93
C ALA A 87 -34.55 -19.49 -4.39
N SER A 88 -34.33 -20.44 -5.28
CA SER A 88 -33.50 -21.58 -5.03
C SER A 88 -32.08 -21.06 -4.87
N SER A 89 -31.67 -20.74 -3.64
CA SER A 89 -30.28 -20.50 -3.28
C SER A 89 -29.48 -21.75 -3.66
N SER A 90 -28.86 -21.71 -4.83
CA SER A 90 -27.76 -22.60 -5.18
C SER A 90 -26.57 -22.22 -4.32
N ASN A 91 -26.53 -22.76 -3.09
CA ASN A 91 -25.36 -22.72 -2.18
C ASN A 91 -24.18 -23.58 -2.68
N THR A 92 -24.06 -23.75 -4.00
CA THR A 92 -23.01 -24.52 -4.66
C THR A 92 -22.29 -23.52 -5.56
N ASP A 93 -21.32 -22.80 -4.99
CA ASP A 93 -19.97 -22.62 -5.58
C ASP A 93 -19.09 -21.60 -4.83
N GLU A 94 -19.59 -20.86 -3.84
CA GLU A 94 -18.73 -19.85 -3.17
C GLU A 94 -17.54 -20.47 -2.41
N THR A 95 -17.70 -21.71 -1.92
CA THR A 95 -16.61 -22.40 -1.22
C THR A 95 -15.50 -22.84 -2.19
N SER A 96 -15.83 -23.17 -3.45
CA SER A 96 -14.83 -23.67 -4.41
C SER A 96 -13.98 -22.53 -4.96
N GLU A 97 -14.55 -21.33 -5.15
CA GLU A 97 -13.82 -20.14 -5.59
C GLU A 97 -12.91 -19.56 -4.49
N ARG A 98 -13.35 -19.63 -3.22
CA ARG A 98 -12.47 -19.32 -2.07
C ARG A 98 -11.40 -20.37 -1.85
N GLU A 99 -11.66 -21.61 -2.28
CA GLU A 99 -10.63 -22.65 -2.26
C GLU A 99 -9.65 -22.52 -3.44
N SER A 100 -9.99 -21.82 -4.52
CA SER A 100 -9.09 -21.58 -5.65
C SER A 100 -8.22 -20.33 -5.49
N THR A 101 -8.72 -19.33 -4.77
CA THR A 101 -8.01 -18.09 -4.44
C THR A 101 -7.42 -18.15 -3.03
N ARG A 102 -6.09 -18.00 -2.91
CA ARG A 102 -5.39 -17.98 -1.60
C ARG A 102 -5.08 -16.57 -1.11
N ILE A 103 -5.57 -15.56 -1.83
CA ILE A 103 -5.34 -14.16 -1.55
C ILE A 103 -6.71 -13.48 -1.49
N GLU A 104 -6.97 -12.76 -0.41
CA GLU A 104 -8.08 -11.82 -0.31
C GLU A 104 -7.53 -10.42 -0.02
N ILE A 105 -8.19 -9.40 -0.55
CA ILE A 105 -7.92 -7.99 -0.25
C ILE A 105 -9.13 -7.37 0.46
N MET A 106 -8.92 -6.43 1.37
CA MET A 106 -10.05 -5.67 1.93
C MET A 106 -10.32 -4.45 1.05
N LYS A 107 -11.49 -4.42 0.41
CA LYS A 107 -11.99 -3.29 -0.37
C LYS A 107 -13.26 -2.75 0.27
N ASP A 108 -13.24 -1.48 0.67
CA ASP A 108 -14.38 -0.82 1.34
C ASP A 108 -14.90 -1.59 2.57
N GLY A 109 -13.97 -2.24 3.31
CA GLY A 109 -14.29 -3.08 4.47
C GLY A 109 -14.87 -4.46 4.14
N VAL A 110 -14.87 -4.86 2.87
CA VAL A 110 -15.32 -6.17 2.39
C VAL A 110 -14.12 -6.96 1.89
N SER A 111 -14.00 -8.21 2.34
CA SER A 111 -12.97 -9.13 1.83
C SER A 111 -13.35 -9.63 0.45
N VAL A 112 -12.48 -9.42 -0.54
CA VAL A 112 -12.68 -9.82 -1.94
C VAL A 112 -11.56 -10.77 -2.33
N PRO A 113 -11.87 -11.99 -2.82
CA PRO A 113 -10.86 -12.89 -3.35
C PRO A 113 -10.23 -12.31 -4.61
N VAL A 114 -8.91 -12.45 -4.74
CA VAL A 114 -8.16 -12.03 -5.93
C VAL A 114 -7.26 -13.16 -6.41
N ASN A 115 -7.06 -13.23 -7.72
CA ASN A 115 -6.12 -14.17 -8.31
C ASN A 115 -4.67 -13.70 -8.10
N ASN A 116 -3.75 -14.65 -8.09
CA ASN A 116 -2.33 -14.35 -8.04
C ASN A 116 -1.90 -13.58 -9.31
N GLY A 117 -1.40 -12.35 -9.15
CA GLY A 117 -1.10 -11.44 -10.25
C GLY A 117 -2.31 -10.67 -10.81
N GLU A 118 -3.45 -10.67 -10.12
CA GLU A 118 -4.58 -9.82 -10.51
C GLU A 118 -4.30 -8.36 -10.13
N ALA A 119 -4.60 -7.44 -11.06
CA ALA A 119 -4.44 -6.01 -10.82
C ALA A 119 -5.56 -5.48 -9.92
N VAL A 120 -5.16 -4.83 -8.82
CA VAL A 120 -6.03 -4.26 -7.80
C VAL A 120 -5.87 -2.73 -7.81
N PRO A 121 -6.96 -1.95 -7.97
CA PRO A 121 -6.88 -0.50 -7.88
C PRO A 121 -6.46 -0.01 -6.48
N LEU A 122 -5.52 0.95 -6.44
CA LEU A 122 -5.04 1.62 -5.23
C LEU A 122 -5.34 3.13 -5.27
N GLY A 123 -6.60 3.49 -5.53
CA GLY A 123 -7.03 4.87 -5.73
C GLY A 123 -7.42 5.12 -7.19
N ASP A 124 -7.26 6.37 -7.63
CA ASP A 124 -7.77 6.82 -8.94
C ASP A 124 -6.79 6.55 -10.10
N ASP A 125 -5.49 6.58 -9.85
CA ASP A 125 -4.43 6.54 -10.87
C ASP A 125 -3.37 5.45 -10.64
N LEU A 126 -3.55 4.61 -9.61
CA LEU A 126 -2.62 3.55 -9.23
C LEU A 126 -3.30 2.18 -9.21
N GLN A 127 -2.53 1.16 -9.53
CA GLN A 127 -2.91 -0.24 -9.39
C GLN A 127 -1.72 -1.09 -8.94
N ILE A 128 -2.01 -2.22 -8.33
CA ILE A 128 -1.00 -3.16 -7.83
C ILE A 128 -1.36 -4.59 -8.20
N GLU A 129 -0.37 -5.34 -8.66
CA GLU A 129 -0.48 -6.78 -8.85
C GLU A 129 0.34 -7.47 -7.74
N VAL A 130 -0.22 -8.51 -7.12
CA VAL A 130 0.43 -9.25 -6.04
C VAL A 130 0.75 -10.66 -6.51
N PHE A 131 2.03 -11.00 -6.54
CA PHE A 131 2.53 -12.32 -6.94
C PHE A 131 3.14 -13.04 -5.74
N VAL A 132 2.50 -14.12 -5.32
CA VAL A 132 2.97 -15.02 -4.28
C VAL A 132 3.68 -16.21 -4.92
N SER A 133 4.82 -16.63 -4.36
CA SER A 133 5.59 -17.78 -4.80
C SER A 133 6.15 -18.57 -3.60
N PRO A 134 5.93 -19.90 -3.51
CA PRO A 134 5.11 -20.71 -4.41
C PRO A 134 3.62 -20.38 -4.29
N TYR A 135 2.85 -20.63 -5.36
CA TYR A 135 1.39 -20.50 -5.37
C TYR A 135 0.70 -21.82 -5.73
N PRO A 136 -0.29 -22.29 -4.94
CA PRO A 136 -0.70 -21.74 -3.65
C PRO A 136 0.44 -21.86 -2.60
N PRO A 137 0.53 -20.94 -1.61
CA PRO A 137 1.53 -21.04 -0.56
C PRO A 137 1.21 -22.25 0.34
N ASN A 138 2.03 -23.29 0.21
CA ASN A 138 1.84 -24.58 0.88
C ASN A 138 2.95 -24.94 1.86
N SER A 139 3.84 -23.99 2.12
CA SER A 139 4.97 -24.13 3.02
C SER A 139 5.01 -22.97 4.01
N PHE A 140 5.91 -23.05 4.98
CA PHE A 140 6.13 -21.98 5.95
C PHE A 140 6.96 -20.81 5.41
N ASN A 141 7.31 -20.81 4.13
CA ASN A 141 7.96 -19.71 3.45
C ASN A 141 7.18 -19.37 2.19
N ALA A 142 7.03 -18.07 1.93
CA ALA A 142 6.57 -17.56 0.65
C ALA A 142 7.24 -16.23 0.35
N ASP A 143 7.59 -16.02 -0.90
CA ASP A 143 7.96 -14.72 -1.42
C ASP A 143 6.72 -14.03 -1.98
N VAL A 144 6.60 -12.72 -1.73
CA VAL A 144 5.52 -11.88 -2.25
C VAL A 144 6.14 -10.71 -2.99
N ASP A 145 5.92 -10.66 -4.30
CA ASP A 145 6.30 -9.55 -5.17
C ASP A 145 5.10 -8.67 -5.44
N PHE A 146 5.26 -7.39 -5.12
CA PHE A 146 4.27 -6.36 -5.36
C PHE A 146 4.71 -5.55 -6.57
N TYR A 147 3.93 -5.60 -7.65
CA TYR A 147 4.16 -4.83 -8.85
C TYR A 147 3.24 -3.61 -8.88
N LEU A 148 3.80 -2.43 -8.61
CA LEU A 148 3.07 -1.16 -8.53
C LEU A 148 3.18 -0.39 -9.85
N THR A 149 2.03 -0.06 -10.43
CA THR A 149 1.93 0.69 -11.69
C THR A 149 0.90 1.80 -11.60
N THR A 150 0.99 2.77 -12.51
CA THR A 150 -0.13 3.64 -12.80
C THR A 150 -1.21 2.86 -13.55
N THR A 151 -2.44 3.37 -13.60
CA THR A 151 -3.52 2.75 -14.41
C THR A 151 -3.22 2.70 -15.90
N ASP A 152 -2.29 3.52 -16.38
CA ASP A 152 -1.79 3.51 -17.75
C ASP A 152 -0.70 2.44 -17.98
N GLY A 153 -0.30 1.71 -16.93
CA GLY A 153 0.68 0.62 -16.98
C GLY A 153 2.13 1.07 -16.77
N GLU A 154 2.37 2.32 -16.41
CA GLU A 154 3.74 2.81 -16.15
C GLU A 154 4.21 2.38 -14.75
N PRO A 155 5.40 1.79 -14.61
CA PRO A 155 5.90 1.31 -13.32
C PRO A 155 6.20 2.47 -12.37
N VAL A 156 5.73 2.36 -11.13
CA VAL A 156 5.99 3.35 -10.09
C VAL A 156 7.28 3.00 -9.37
N THR A 157 8.29 3.84 -9.55
CA THR A 157 9.61 3.67 -8.93
C THR A 157 9.74 4.50 -7.66
N ASP A 158 10.73 4.14 -6.84
CA ASP A 158 11.07 4.83 -5.59
C ASP A 158 9.96 4.89 -4.52
N ALA A 159 8.93 4.03 -4.60
CA ALA A 159 7.98 3.85 -3.52
C ALA A 159 8.62 3.10 -2.35
N THR A 160 8.11 3.33 -1.14
CA THR A 160 8.50 2.60 0.06
C THR A 160 7.34 1.76 0.56
N PHE A 161 7.64 0.54 0.99
CA PHE A 161 6.69 -0.43 1.47
C PHE A 161 7.06 -0.83 2.89
N ASP A 162 6.07 -0.82 3.78
CA ASP A 162 6.14 -1.40 5.11
C ASP A 162 5.08 -2.49 5.20
N LEU A 163 5.45 -3.66 5.71
CA LEU A 163 4.52 -4.78 5.89
C LEU A 163 4.64 -5.34 7.30
N GLU A 164 3.50 -5.33 8.00
CA GLU A 164 3.27 -6.12 9.20
C GLU A 164 2.36 -7.30 8.86
N TYR A 165 2.64 -8.47 9.43
CA TYR A 165 1.80 -9.65 9.25
C TYR A 165 1.61 -10.43 10.55
N ASP A 166 0.39 -10.93 10.76
CA ASP A 166 0.02 -11.74 11.94
C ASP A 166 -0.97 -12.84 11.52
N MET A 167 -1.09 -13.87 12.35
CA MET A 167 -2.06 -14.91 12.14
C MET A 167 -3.44 -14.43 12.60
N LEU A 168 -4.41 -14.48 11.69
CA LEU A 168 -5.78 -14.08 11.96
C LEU A 168 -6.36 -14.95 13.10
N TYR A 169 -7.03 -14.31 14.07
CA TYR A 169 -7.68 -14.92 15.24
C TYR A 169 -6.78 -15.55 16.31
N MET A 170 -5.46 -15.62 16.13
CA MET A 170 -4.56 -16.24 17.11
C MET A 170 -3.51 -15.29 17.72
N PHE A 171 -3.44 -14.02 17.27
CA PHE A 171 -2.62 -12.93 17.83
C PHE A 171 -1.26 -13.43 18.36
N HIS A 172 -0.41 -13.90 17.45
CA HIS A 172 0.93 -14.36 17.80
C HIS A 172 1.94 -13.21 17.95
N GLY A 173 1.48 -11.98 17.68
CA GLY A 173 2.29 -10.78 17.61
C GLY A 173 2.67 -10.52 16.16
N ALA A 174 2.44 -9.30 15.70
CA ALA A 174 2.82 -8.88 14.36
C ALA A 174 4.32 -9.05 14.14
N ALA A 175 4.67 -9.62 12.99
CA ALA A 175 6.02 -9.68 12.47
C ALA A 175 6.18 -8.64 11.36
N GLU A 176 7.35 -8.02 11.28
CA GLU A 176 7.70 -7.11 10.18
C GLU A 176 8.47 -7.90 9.11
N ALA A 177 8.21 -7.60 7.84
CA ALA A 177 8.96 -8.17 6.72
C ALA A 177 9.58 -7.06 5.85
N PRO A 178 10.92 -6.98 5.74
CA PRO A 178 11.56 -5.94 4.95
C PRO A 178 11.37 -6.17 3.45
N PHE A 179 11.24 -5.08 2.69
CA PHE A 179 11.17 -5.10 1.23
C PHE A 179 12.53 -4.90 0.56
N ASN A 180 12.71 -5.60 -0.56
CA ASN A 180 13.77 -5.38 -1.53
C ASN A 180 13.16 -4.75 -2.79
N ASN A 181 13.55 -3.51 -3.10
CA ASN A 181 13.19 -2.87 -4.37
C ASN A 181 14.00 -3.51 -5.50
N LEU A 182 13.32 -4.24 -6.39
CA LEU A 182 13.94 -4.93 -7.53
C LEU A 182 14.06 -4.03 -8.77
N GLY A 183 13.51 -2.81 -8.71
CA GLY A 183 13.40 -1.87 -9.82
C GLY A 183 12.15 -2.11 -10.67
N ASN A 184 11.89 -1.18 -11.59
CA ASN A 184 10.74 -1.22 -12.52
C ASN A 184 9.40 -1.49 -11.82
N GLY A 185 9.16 -0.91 -10.63
CA GLY A 185 7.90 -1.07 -9.90
C GLY A 185 7.73 -2.37 -9.13
N HIS A 186 8.73 -3.26 -9.10
CA HIS A 186 8.69 -4.51 -8.32
C HIS A 186 9.31 -4.37 -6.93
N TYR A 187 8.56 -4.79 -5.91
CA TYR A 187 8.94 -4.73 -4.51
C TYR A 187 8.73 -6.11 -3.87
N LEU A 188 9.83 -6.81 -3.58
CA LEU A 188 9.83 -8.19 -3.10
C LEU A 188 10.01 -8.25 -1.59
N THR A 189 9.18 -9.05 -0.92
CA THR A 189 9.36 -9.42 0.49
C THR A 189 9.28 -10.93 0.68
N SER A 190 9.98 -11.44 1.69
CA SER A 190 9.96 -12.87 2.05
C SER A 190 9.29 -13.05 3.41
N LEU A 191 8.27 -13.89 3.45
CA LEU A 191 7.46 -14.15 4.64
C LEU A 191 7.79 -15.53 5.23
N TYR A 192 7.82 -15.58 6.56
CA TYR A 192 8.02 -16.81 7.32
C TYR A 192 6.84 -17.04 8.27
N PHE A 193 6.09 -18.11 8.02
CA PHE A 193 4.90 -18.45 8.78
C PHE A 193 5.23 -19.50 9.85
N LEU A 194 4.75 -19.30 11.07
CA LEU A 194 4.99 -20.25 12.17
C LEU A 194 4.06 -21.46 12.14
N MET A 195 2.96 -21.37 11.40
CA MET A 195 1.97 -22.43 11.22
C MET A 195 1.09 -22.18 9.98
N TYR A 196 0.39 -23.22 9.56
CA TYR A 196 -0.65 -23.12 8.54
C TYR A 196 -1.86 -22.34 9.07
N GLY A 197 -2.49 -21.55 8.22
CA GLY A 197 -3.58 -20.67 8.61
C GLY A 197 -3.83 -19.52 7.63
N SER A 198 -4.82 -18.70 7.99
CA SER A 198 -5.02 -17.37 7.42
C SER A 198 -4.13 -16.35 8.13
N TRP A 199 -3.36 -15.60 7.36
CA TRP A 199 -2.46 -14.56 7.83
C TRP A 199 -2.90 -13.21 7.28
N THR A 200 -3.01 -12.19 8.13
CA THR A 200 -3.22 -10.81 7.70
C THR A 200 -1.89 -10.22 7.28
N LEU A 201 -1.90 -9.48 6.17
CA LEU A 201 -0.77 -8.72 5.66
C LEU A 201 -1.23 -7.27 5.56
N ASP A 202 -0.80 -6.45 6.52
CA ASP A 202 -1.13 -5.03 6.60
C ASP A 202 0.01 -4.23 5.96
N THR A 203 -0.16 -3.94 4.66
CA THR A 203 0.86 -3.22 3.88
C THR A 203 0.56 -1.73 3.85
N VAL A 204 1.55 -0.90 4.16
CA VAL A 204 1.53 0.55 3.94
C VAL A 204 2.49 0.92 2.83
N ILE A 205 2.01 1.74 1.89
CA ILE A 205 2.75 2.12 0.69
C ILE A 205 2.83 3.64 0.66
N GLU A 206 4.06 4.17 0.55
CA GLU A 206 4.30 5.60 0.35
C GLU A 206 4.86 5.79 -1.06
N VAL A 207 4.15 6.56 -1.88
CA VAL A 207 4.49 6.81 -3.27
C VAL A 207 5.05 8.23 -3.41
N PRO A 208 6.18 8.44 -4.12
CA PRO A 208 6.72 9.78 -4.32
C PRO A 208 5.72 10.71 -5.00
N ASN A 209 5.58 11.93 -4.47
CA ASN A 209 4.63 12.94 -4.95
C ASN A 209 3.15 12.56 -4.81
N HIS A 210 2.84 11.52 -4.04
CA HIS A 210 1.49 11.23 -3.58
C HIS A 210 1.37 11.74 -2.14
N ASP A 211 0.39 12.61 -1.87
CA ASP A 211 0.25 13.27 -0.57
C ASP A 211 -0.24 12.30 0.53
N ASP A 212 -0.93 11.23 0.13
CA ASP A 212 -1.51 10.25 1.03
C ASP A 212 -0.73 8.93 1.06
N ARG A 213 -0.66 8.32 2.26
CA ARG A 213 -0.20 6.94 2.44
C ARG A 213 -1.31 6.00 1.99
N LEU A 214 -0.97 5.04 1.15
CA LEU A 214 -1.89 4.01 0.69
C LEU A 214 -1.80 2.79 1.61
N THR A 215 -2.90 2.09 1.80
CA THR A 215 -2.94 0.86 2.60
C THR A 215 -3.52 -0.27 1.76
N LEU A 216 -2.87 -1.42 1.78
CA LEU A 216 -3.33 -2.66 1.15
C LEU A 216 -3.42 -3.77 2.21
N PRO A 217 -4.50 -3.78 3.02
CA PRO A 217 -4.81 -4.90 3.90
C PRO A 217 -5.20 -6.14 3.08
N MET A 218 -4.53 -7.25 3.34
CA MET A 218 -4.75 -8.53 2.65
C MET A 218 -4.84 -9.69 3.64
N VAL A 219 -5.40 -10.80 3.18
CA VAL A 219 -5.33 -12.10 3.85
C VAL A 219 -4.69 -13.10 2.90
N LEU A 220 -3.64 -13.77 3.39
CA LEU A 220 -2.98 -14.87 2.69
C LEU A 220 -3.30 -16.18 3.40
N TYR A 221 -3.83 -17.14 2.65
CA TYR A 221 -4.15 -18.47 3.16
C TYR A 221 -3.01 -19.43 2.90
N VAL A 222 -2.34 -19.88 3.95
CA VAL A 222 -1.20 -20.79 3.89
C VAL A 222 -1.64 -22.17 4.38
N TRP A 223 -1.80 -23.12 3.48
CA TRP A 223 -2.30 -24.47 3.79
C TRP A 223 -1.53 -25.53 3.02
N PRO A 224 -1.33 -26.73 3.59
CA PRO A 224 -0.81 -27.83 2.81
C PRO A 224 -1.78 -28.10 1.67
N THR A 225 -1.28 -28.14 0.44
CA THR A 225 -2.01 -28.76 -0.66
C THR A 225 -2.10 -30.24 -0.35
N GLU A 226 -3.28 -30.85 -0.45
CA GLU A 226 -3.39 -32.31 -0.43
C GLU A 226 -2.36 -32.84 -1.43
N GLN A 227 -1.31 -33.50 -0.92
CA GLN A 227 -0.34 -34.14 -1.79
C GLN A 227 -1.10 -35.17 -2.59
N ASP A 228 -0.98 -35.11 -3.93
CA ASP A 228 -1.36 -36.21 -4.81
C ASP A 228 -0.77 -37.51 -4.23
N GLY A 229 -1.63 -38.32 -3.60
CA GLY A 229 -1.27 -39.58 -2.95
C GLY A 229 -0.97 -40.69 -3.95
#